data_AF-A0A9D5NWZ9-F1
#
_entry.id   AF-A0A9D5NWZ9-F1
#
_cell.length_a   1.000
_cell.length_b   1.000
_cell.length_c   1.000
_cell.angle_alpha   90.00
_cell.angle_beta   90.00
_cell.angle_gamma   90.00
#
_symmetry.space_group_name_H-M   'P 1'
#
loop_
_entity.id
_entity.type
_entity.pdbx_description
1 polymer ?
#
loop_
_entity_poly.entity_id
_entity_poly.type
_entity_poly.pdbx_seq_one_letter_code
_entity_poly.pdbx_strand_id
1 'polypeptide(L)' 'MEQSAKSFGRMELAQLYFPCILPRSAWQKLKSLLDEDPALQHLTTLKRRSFLPSEVNIIYQRLGHP' A
#
# COMPACT_ATOMS: atom_id res chain seq x y z
N MET A 1 -10.53 -17.33 -8.64
CA MET A 1 -10.12 -16.27 -7.70
C MET A 1 -8.99 -15.49 -8.37
N GLU A 2 -9.34 -14.60 -9.30
CA GLU A 2 -8.37 -13.81 -10.08
C GLU A 2 -8.19 -12.45 -9.41
N GLN A 3 -7.26 -12.36 -8.45
CA GLN A 3 -6.67 -11.07 -8.07
C GLN A 3 -5.34 -10.89 -8.81
N SER A 4 -5.34 -11.09 -10.13
CA SER A 4 -4.12 -11.00 -10.93
C SER A 4 -4.01 -9.60 -11.54
N ALA A 5 -2.97 -8.87 -11.14
CA ALA A 5 -2.38 -7.75 -11.88
C ALA A 5 -3.19 -6.45 -12.05
N LYS A 6 -3.97 -6.02 -11.05
CA LYS A 6 -4.40 -4.61 -11.00
C LYS A 6 -3.35 -3.79 -10.26
N SER A 7 -2.70 -2.89 -10.98
CA SER A 7 -1.88 -1.83 -10.42
C SER A 7 -2.76 -1.01 -9.48
N PHE A 8 -2.54 -1.10 -8.16
CA PHE A 8 -3.33 -0.32 -7.21
C PHE A 8 -2.73 1.08 -7.08
N GLY A 9 -3.58 2.11 -7.20
CA GLY A 9 -3.19 3.44 -6.76
C GLY A 9 -2.84 3.40 -5.26
N ARG A 10 -1.83 4.18 -4.84
CA ARG A 10 -1.43 4.27 -3.41
C ARG A 10 -2.60 4.54 -2.48
N MET A 11 -3.51 5.41 -2.92
CA MET A 11 -4.71 5.79 -2.19
C MET A 11 -5.76 4.67 -2.20
N GLU A 12 -5.93 3.95 -3.30
CA GLU A 12 -6.84 2.78 -3.34
C GLU A 12 -6.35 1.69 -2.40
N LEU A 13 -5.06 1.35 -2.46
CA LEU A 13 -4.47 0.37 -1.55
C LEU A 13 -4.68 0.79 -0.09
N ALA A 14 -4.40 2.05 0.24
CA ALA A 14 -4.58 2.54 1.58
C ALA A 14 -6.05 2.55 2.04
N GLN A 15 -7.00 2.80 1.13
CA GLN A 15 -8.43 2.70 1.40
C GLN A 15 -8.90 1.26 1.67
N LEU A 16 -8.24 0.25 1.09
CA LEU A 16 -8.53 -1.14 1.44
C LEU A 16 -8.19 -1.41 2.92
N TYR A 17 -7.05 -0.92 3.39
CA TYR A 17 -6.65 -1.05 4.80
C TYR A 17 -7.45 -0.16 5.75
N PHE A 18 -7.78 1.05 5.30
CA PHE A 18 -8.48 2.04 6.13
C PHE A 18 -9.68 2.62 5.38
N PRO A 19 -10.78 1.85 5.24
CA PRO A 19 -11.96 2.30 4.50
C PRO A 19 -12.73 3.42 5.22
N CYS A 20 -12.53 3.59 6.53
CA CYS A 20 -13.25 4.58 7.35
C CYS A 20 -12.60 5.97 7.41
N ILE A 21 -11.46 6.19 6.74
CA ILE A 21 -10.77 7.49 6.73
C ILE A 21 -10.59 7.99 5.31
N LEU A 22 -10.29 9.28 5.13
CA LEU A 22 -10.07 9.86 3.80
C LEU A 22 -8.87 9.21 3.10
N PRO A 23 -8.90 9.02 1.76
CA PRO A 23 -7.83 8.37 1.00
C PRO A 23 -6.46 8.99 1.21
N ARG A 24 -6.39 10.31 1.43
CA ARG A 24 -5.15 11.02 1.73
C ARG A 24 -4.61 10.67 3.12
N SER A 25 -5.47 10.62 4.13
CA SER A 25 -5.10 10.23 5.51
C SER A 25 -4.77 8.74 5.61
N ALA A 26 -5.52 7.89 4.90
CA ALA A 26 -5.21 6.47 4.73
C ALA A 26 -3.82 6.28 4.17
N TRP A 27 -3.48 7.00 3.08
CA TRP A 27 -2.14 6.94 2.51
C TRP A 27 -1.07 7.41 3.48
N GLN A 28 -1.28 8.48 4.25
CA GLN A 28 -0.30 8.92 5.25
C GLN A 28 -0.06 7.85 6.32
N LYS A 29 -1.13 7.22 6.81
CA LYS A 29 -1.03 6.15 7.82
C LYS A 29 -0.33 4.91 7.26
N LEU A 30 -0.69 4.50 6.05
CA LEU A 30 -0.02 3.42 5.34
C LEU A 30 1.45 3.78 5.11
N LYS A 31 1.76 4.99 4.66
CA LYS A 31 3.14 5.46 4.46
C LYS A 31 3.97 5.38 5.73
N SER A 32 3.42 5.76 6.88
CA SER A 32 4.12 5.61 8.17
C SER A 32 4.42 4.14 8.47
N LEU A 33 3.46 3.23 8.29
CA LEU A 33 3.69 1.79 8.47
C LEU A 33 4.75 1.23 7.51
N LEU A 34 4.75 1.71 6.26
CA LEU A 34 5.77 1.36 5.27
C LEU A 34 7.15 1.94 5.64
N ASP A 35 7.20 3.09 6.31
CA ASP A 35 8.44 3.75 6.74
C ASP A 35 9.08 3.03 7.94
N GLU A 36 8.25 2.48 8.82
CA GLU A 36 8.66 1.68 9.98
C GLU A 36 9.27 0.32 9.60
N ASP A 37 8.82 -0.30 8.50
CA ASP A 37 9.41 -1.55 8.00
C ASP A 37 10.53 -1.26 6.97
N PRO A 38 11.81 -1.58 7.27
CA PRO A 38 12.92 -1.26 6.39
C PRO A 38 12.85 -1.98 5.03
N ALA A 39 12.14 -3.12 4.93
CA ALA A 39 11.93 -3.80 3.65
C ALA A 39 10.86 -3.11 2.79
N LEU A 40 9.98 -2.29 3.38
CA LEU A 40 8.93 -1.55 2.69
C LEU A 40 9.25 -0.06 2.53
N GLN A 41 10.21 0.46 3.29
CA GLN A 41 10.57 1.88 3.26
C GLN A 41 10.94 2.35 1.85
N HIS A 42 11.58 1.51 1.05
CA HIS A 42 11.87 1.81 -0.36
C HIS A 42 10.61 2.19 -1.16
N LEU A 43 9.44 1.61 -0.86
CA LEU A 43 8.16 1.90 -1.51
C LEU A 43 7.66 3.32 -1.25
N THR A 44 7.97 3.90 -0.09
CA THR A 44 7.57 5.28 0.26
C THR A 44 8.36 6.32 -0.51
N THR A 45 9.61 5.99 -0.87
CA THR A 45 10.55 6.86 -1.61
C THR A 45 10.30 6.86 -3.12
N LEU A 46 9.56 5.86 -3.63
CA LEU A 46 9.19 5.81 -5.03
C LEU A 46 8.40 7.07 -5.41
N LYS A 47 8.74 7.70 -6.55
CA LYS A 47 7.95 8.82 -7.11
C LYS A 47 6.65 8.39 -7.80
N ARG A 48 6.48 7.08 -8.06
CA ARG A 48 5.37 6.49 -8.84
C ARG A 48 4.09 6.32 -8.03
N ARG A 49 3.00 6.95 -8.46
CA ARG A 49 1.69 7.00 -7.76
C ARG A 49 0.90 5.68 -7.70
N SER A 50 1.45 4.63 -8.30
CA SER A 50 0.84 3.29 -8.37
C SER A 50 1.85 2.26 -7.88
N PHE A 51 1.36 1.27 -7.14
CA PHE A 51 2.14 0.10 -6.75
C PHE A 51 1.97 -1.02 -7.75
N LEU A 52 3.07 -1.71 -8.03
CA LEU A 52 3.06 -2.94 -8.81
C LEU A 52 2.37 -4.04 -7.99
N PRO A 53 1.71 -5.01 -8.64
CA PRO A 53 1.10 -6.14 -7.95
C PRO A 53 2.09 -6.90 -7.05
N SER A 54 3.37 -6.97 -7.44
CA SER A 54 4.43 -7.55 -6.60
C SER A 54 4.68 -6.73 -5.32
N GLU A 55 4.70 -5.40 -5.42
CA GLU A 55 4.88 -4.51 -4.26
C GLU A 55 3.67 -4.60 -3.33
N VAL A 56 2.46 -4.59 -3.89
CA VAL A 56 1.21 -4.79 -3.14
C VAL A 56 1.21 -6.11 -2.39
N ASN A 57 1.66 -7.19 -3.03
CA ASN A 57 1.76 -8.50 -2.38
C ASN A 57 2.74 -8.48 -1.20
N ILE A 58 3.89 -7.81 -1.33
CA ILE A 58 4.84 -7.66 -0.20
C ILE A 58 4.20 -6.87 0.93
N ILE A 59 3.45 -5.80 0.62
CA ILE A 59 2.71 -5.03 1.63
C ILE A 59 1.69 -5.94 2.34
N TYR A 60 0.90 -6.74 1.63
CA TYR A 60 -0.04 -7.69 2.26
C TYR A 60 0.65 -8.76 3.11
N GLN A 61 1.80 -9.27 2.67
CA GLN A 61 2.55 -10.26 3.43
C GLN A 61 3.15 -9.68 4.73
N ARG A 62 3.42 -8.37 4.76
CA ARG A 62 4.05 -7.69 5.89
C ARG A 62 3.05 -7.03 6.85
N LEU A 63 2.11 -6.25 6.31
CA LEU A 63 1.07 -5.55 7.08
C LEU A 63 -0.16 -6.43 7.35
N GLY A 64 -0.32 -7.53 6.62
CA GLY A 64 -1.51 -8.38 6.65
C GLY A 64 -2.52 -8.03 5.56
N HIS A 65 -3.38 -8.99 5.22
CA HIS A 65 -4.46 -8.76 4.26
C HIS A 65 -5.57 -7.98 4.99
N PRO A 66 -6.04 -6.83 4.46
CA PRO A 66 -7.14 -6.08 5.03
C PRO A 66 -8.48 -6.80 4.88
#